data_AF-A0A9P7VJT2-F1
#
_entry.id   AF-A0A9P7VJT2-F1
#
_cell.length_a   1.000
_cell.length_b   1.000
_cell.length_c   1.000
_cell.angle_alpha   90.00
_cell.angle_beta   90.00
_cell.angle_gamma   90.00
#
_symmetry.space_group_name_H-M   'P 1'
#
loop_
_entity.id
_entity.type
_entity.pdbx_description
1 polymer ?
#
loop_
_entity_poly.entity_id
_entity_poly.type
_entity_poly.pdbx_seq_one_letter_code
_entity_poly.pdbx_strand_id
1 'polypeptide(L)'
;MPSDLERCIMKVVDGVHAQGSYFYMQIGAAGRQPFPDDPQISRSPTFPHIGASALPPSAGAPASRARMKEEIKEHLDFFGTAATNAAGFDGVKIHGANGVLVDEFIQSMFGRAVEAVRGVVRVRLRLRPSNRTGGMGMDGPLPTFSHLVMRVKELYPDFAYLHVIEVRVDGGREVETDDFIRKILWAPRPVISAGGYTRELGMQTAEEKGGLNAYGMWYISNFQSDLPKRLEKNIPLTKYDRSTFYMEILVV
;
A
#
# COMPACT_ATOMS: atom_id res chain seq x y z
N MET A 1 -24.92 6.44 -15.65
CA MET A 1 -23.93 7.48 -16.01
C MET A 1 -22.87 7.53 -14.92
N PRO A 2 -21.58 7.67 -15.23
CA PRO A 2 -20.55 7.74 -14.21
C PRO A 2 -20.76 8.96 -13.29
N SER A 3 -20.39 8.82 -12.02
CA SER A 3 -20.43 9.90 -11.03
C SER A 3 -19.46 11.04 -11.39
N ASP A 4 -19.64 12.23 -10.77
CA ASP A 4 -18.69 13.34 -10.94
C ASP A 4 -17.27 12.97 -10.50
N LEU A 5 -17.15 12.18 -9.42
CA LEU A 5 -15.87 11.69 -8.94
C LEU A 5 -15.19 10.78 -9.97
N GLU A 6 -15.92 9.83 -10.56
CA GLU A 6 -15.39 8.94 -11.60
C GLU A 6 -14.91 9.74 -12.82
N ARG A 7 -15.68 10.75 -13.25
CA ARG A 7 -15.25 11.65 -14.35
C ARG A 7 -13.97 12.40 -14.01
N CYS A 8 -13.85 12.93 -12.80
CA CYS A 8 -12.65 13.65 -12.37
C CYS A 8 -11.43 12.73 -12.29
N ILE A 9 -11.59 11.52 -11.75
CA ILE A 9 -10.52 10.52 -11.69
C ILE A 9 -10.05 10.15 -13.10
N MET A 10 -10.98 9.96 -14.05
CA MET A 10 -10.61 9.60 -15.42
C MET A 10 -9.83 10.69 -16.13
N LYS A 11 -10.10 11.98 -15.88
CA LYS A 11 -9.25 13.07 -16.41
C LYS A 11 -7.80 12.96 -15.94
N VAL A 12 -7.57 12.50 -14.71
CA VAL A 12 -6.22 12.28 -14.18
C VAL A 12 -5.56 11.08 -14.88
N VAL A 13 -6.29 9.98 -15.03
CA VAL A 13 -5.82 8.77 -15.74
C VAL A 13 -5.40 9.12 -17.17
N ASP A 14 -6.29 9.79 -17.91
CA ASP A 14 -6.05 10.21 -19.29
C ASP A 14 -4.83 11.14 -19.38
N GLY A 15 -4.68 12.05 -18.42
CA GLY A 15 -3.52 12.94 -18.33
C GLY A 15 -2.20 12.19 -18.13
N VAL A 16 -2.18 11.15 -17.29
CA VAL A 16 -0.99 10.30 -17.10
C VAL A 16 -0.68 9.50 -18.35
N HIS A 17 -1.71 8.92 -18.99
CA HIS A 17 -1.56 8.13 -20.21
C HIS A 17 -1.11 8.98 -21.41
N ALA A 18 -1.58 10.22 -21.52
CA ALA A 18 -1.12 11.17 -22.55
C ALA A 18 0.37 11.48 -22.47
N GLN A 19 1.01 11.28 -21.30
CA GLN A 19 2.45 11.40 -21.10
C GLN A 19 3.20 10.07 -21.31
N GLY A 20 2.54 9.03 -21.82
CA GLY A 20 3.12 7.70 -22.03
C GLY A 20 3.49 6.96 -20.74
N SER A 21 2.89 7.36 -19.61
CA SER A 21 3.15 6.78 -18.29
C SER A 21 2.04 5.81 -17.87
N TYR A 22 2.28 5.03 -16.82
CA TYR A 22 1.31 4.08 -16.26
C TYR A 22 0.80 4.54 -14.89
N PHE A 23 -0.47 4.28 -14.60
CA PHE A 23 -1.13 4.69 -13.37
C PHE A 23 -1.93 3.56 -12.73
N TYR A 24 -1.78 3.41 -11.42
CA TYR A 24 -2.40 2.31 -10.66
C TYR A 24 -3.11 2.84 -9.43
N MET A 25 -4.35 2.40 -9.25
CA MET A 25 -5.15 2.79 -8.09
C MET A 25 -4.75 1.95 -6.88
N GLN A 26 -4.40 2.60 -5.77
CA GLN A 26 -4.25 1.90 -4.50
C GLN A 26 -5.60 1.82 -3.78
N ILE A 27 -6.07 0.61 -3.51
CA ILE A 27 -7.34 0.34 -2.82
C ILE A 27 -7.05 -0.17 -1.40
N GLY A 28 -7.78 0.35 -0.41
CA GLY A 28 -7.58 -0.02 0.99
C GLY A 28 -8.73 0.46 1.86
N ALA A 29 -8.78 -0.03 3.09
CA ALA A 29 -9.72 0.39 4.11
C ALA A 29 -8.94 0.74 5.39
N ALA A 30 -9.25 1.88 6.00
CA ALA A 30 -8.47 2.42 7.13
C ALA A 30 -8.45 1.50 8.36
N GLY A 31 -9.50 0.71 8.56
CA GLY A 31 -9.61 -0.19 9.70
C GLY A 31 -9.77 0.56 11.02
N ARG A 32 -9.04 0.14 12.05
CA ARG A 32 -9.04 0.71 13.40
C ARG A 32 -8.31 2.05 13.50
N GLN A 33 -7.64 2.51 12.45
CA GLN A 33 -6.96 3.80 12.47
C GLN A 33 -7.97 4.92 12.74
N PRO A 34 -7.64 5.88 13.61
CA PRO A 34 -8.53 7.01 13.85
C PRO A 34 -8.53 7.90 12.61
N PHE A 35 -9.70 8.45 12.25
CA PHE A 35 -9.80 9.58 11.35
C PHE A 35 -9.65 10.84 12.20
N PRO A 36 -8.45 11.46 12.27
CA PRO A 36 -8.19 12.55 13.22
C PRO A 36 -9.01 13.80 12.88
N ASP A 37 -9.26 13.99 11.58
CA ASP A 37 -9.86 15.20 11.02
C ASP A 37 -11.39 15.11 10.90
N ASP A 38 -11.97 13.92 11.05
CA ASP A 38 -13.43 13.73 11.05
C ASP A 38 -13.88 12.72 12.14
N PRO A 39 -14.13 13.21 13.36
CA PRO A 39 -14.68 12.38 14.44
C PRO A 39 -16.12 11.91 14.17
N GLN A 40 -16.83 12.43 13.15
CA GLN A 40 -18.16 11.94 12.77
C GLN A 40 -18.10 10.63 11.99
N ILE A 41 -17.04 10.37 11.21
CA ILE A 41 -16.85 9.06 10.56
C ILE A 41 -16.80 7.94 11.60
N SER A 42 -16.09 8.16 12.72
CA SER A 42 -16.03 7.18 13.81
C SER A 42 -17.38 6.92 14.50
N ARG A 43 -18.38 7.79 14.29
CA ARG A 43 -19.72 7.73 14.86
C ARG A 43 -20.82 7.51 13.80
N SER A 44 -20.43 7.35 12.54
CA SER A 44 -21.37 7.18 11.44
C SER A 44 -22.04 5.82 11.53
N PRO A 45 -23.39 5.74 11.57
CA PRO A 45 -24.11 4.47 11.49
C PRO A 45 -23.84 3.74 10.17
N THR A 46 -23.49 4.50 9.13
CA THR A 46 -23.22 4.02 7.76
C THR A 46 -21.78 3.56 7.55
N PHE A 47 -20.82 4.13 8.30
CA PHE A 47 -19.41 3.76 8.25
C PHE A 47 -18.88 3.49 9.66
N PRO A 48 -19.32 2.39 10.30
CA PRO A 48 -18.90 2.06 11.65
C PRO A 48 -17.37 1.92 11.76
N HIS A 49 -16.80 2.47 12.84
CA HIS A 49 -15.37 2.34 13.15
C HIS A 49 -15.06 0.89 13.52
N ILE A 50 -14.42 0.20 12.59
CA ILE A 50 -14.27 -1.24 12.63
C ILE A 50 -12.82 -1.63 12.35
N GLY A 51 -12.30 -2.52 13.18
CA GLY A 51 -10.99 -3.13 13.03
C GLY A 51 -11.08 -4.65 12.94
N ALA A 52 -9.93 -5.30 12.74
CA ALA A 52 -9.84 -6.76 12.81
C ALA A 52 -10.11 -7.28 14.23
N SER A 53 -9.89 -6.46 15.26
CA SER A 53 -10.18 -6.76 16.66
C SER A 53 -10.70 -5.52 17.39
N ALA A 54 -11.09 -5.68 18.66
CA ALA A 54 -11.51 -4.57 19.52
C ALA A 54 -10.32 -3.89 20.23
N LEU A 55 -9.12 -4.00 19.67
CA LEU A 55 -7.91 -3.41 20.24
C LEU A 55 -7.69 -2.01 19.68
N PRO A 56 -7.48 -0.99 20.54
CA PRO A 56 -7.20 0.36 20.07
C PRO A 56 -5.83 0.41 19.35
N PRO A 57 -5.65 1.35 18.41
CA PRO A 57 -4.39 1.54 17.69
C PRO A 57 -3.26 2.09 18.58
N SER A 58 -3.59 2.73 19.69
CA SER A 58 -2.65 3.26 20.69
C SER A 58 -3.32 3.42 22.05
N ALA A 59 -2.51 3.55 23.11
CA ALA A 59 -3.01 3.85 24.44
C ALA A 59 -3.79 5.18 24.44
N GLY A 60 -5.05 5.16 24.88
CA GLY A 60 -5.92 6.33 24.93
C GLY A 60 -6.77 6.57 23.67
N ALA A 61 -6.56 5.83 22.57
CA ALA A 61 -7.43 5.89 21.40
C ALA A 61 -8.73 5.06 21.63
N PRO A 62 -9.87 5.47 21.04
CA PRO A 62 -11.09 4.68 21.12
C PRO A 62 -10.91 3.30 20.48
N ALA A 63 -11.40 2.27 21.14
CA ALA A 63 -11.41 0.92 20.60
C ALA A 63 -12.41 0.82 19.43
N SER A 64 -11.97 0.21 18.33
CA SER A 64 -12.89 -0.17 17.25
C SER A 64 -13.78 -1.33 17.67
N ARG A 65 -14.92 -1.51 17.01
CA ARG A 65 -15.66 -2.77 17.13
C ARG A 65 -14.96 -3.85 16.29
N ALA A 66 -14.82 -5.06 16.83
CA ALA A 66 -14.36 -6.20 16.05
C ALA A 66 -15.41 -6.61 14.98
N ARG A 67 -14.96 -6.95 13.76
CA ARG A 67 -15.86 -7.47 12.72
C ARG A 67 -16.42 -8.84 13.05
N MET A 68 -17.69 -9.03 12.68
CA MET A 68 -18.28 -10.36 12.52
C MET A 68 -17.90 -10.95 11.16
N LYS A 69 -17.98 -12.29 11.02
CA LYS A 69 -17.56 -13.01 9.80
C LYS A 69 -18.37 -12.60 8.57
N GLU A 70 -19.63 -12.25 8.77
CA GLU A 70 -20.59 -11.85 7.76
C GLU A 70 -20.21 -10.49 7.15
N GLU A 71 -19.72 -9.56 7.98
CA GLU A 71 -19.26 -8.22 7.59
C GLU A 71 -17.92 -8.23 6.83
N ILE A 72 -17.19 -9.35 6.88
CA ILE A 72 -15.99 -9.54 6.07
C ILE A 72 -16.39 -9.70 4.60
N LYS A 73 -17.48 -10.42 4.30
CA LYS A 73 -17.94 -10.62 2.91
C LYS A 73 -18.30 -9.30 2.24
N GLU A 74 -19.06 -8.47 2.94
CA GLU A 74 -19.43 -7.14 2.44
C GLU A 74 -18.19 -6.28 2.14
N HIS A 75 -17.14 -6.37 2.95
CA HIS A 75 -15.88 -5.69 2.67
C HIS A 75 -15.17 -6.24 1.43
N LEU A 76 -15.19 -7.55 1.23
CA LEU A 76 -14.67 -8.14 0.00
C LEU A 76 -15.44 -7.58 -1.22
N ASP A 77 -16.76 -7.45 -1.13
CA ASP A 77 -17.57 -6.86 -2.21
C ASP A 77 -17.22 -5.38 -2.47
N PHE A 78 -16.89 -4.61 -1.43
CA PHE A 78 -16.36 -3.25 -1.60
C PHE A 78 -15.01 -3.21 -2.30
N PHE A 79 -14.09 -4.14 -1.99
CA PHE A 79 -12.81 -4.24 -2.71
C PHE A 79 -13.04 -4.63 -4.19
N GLY A 80 -13.96 -5.54 -4.48
CA GLY A 80 -14.35 -5.90 -5.85
C GLY A 80 -14.97 -4.74 -6.62
N THR A 81 -15.85 -3.97 -5.96
CA THR A 81 -16.46 -2.77 -6.52
C THR A 81 -15.42 -1.69 -6.80
N ALA A 82 -14.55 -1.39 -5.83
CA ALA A 82 -13.47 -0.42 -6.00
C ALA A 82 -12.52 -0.81 -7.14
N ALA A 83 -12.23 -2.10 -7.28
CA ALA A 83 -11.40 -2.60 -8.37
C ALA A 83 -12.09 -2.50 -9.74
N THR A 84 -13.42 -2.67 -9.80
CA THR A 84 -14.22 -2.43 -11.01
C THR A 84 -14.23 -0.95 -11.38
N ASN A 85 -14.35 -0.07 -10.39
CA ASN A 85 -14.33 1.39 -10.58
C ASN A 85 -12.94 1.92 -10.98
N ALA A 86 -11.89 1.12 -10.81
CA ALA A 86 -10.56 1.41 -11.33
C ALA A 86 -10.43 1.10 -12.84
N ALA A 87 -11.53 0.84 -13.55
CA ALA A 87 -11.54 0.75 -15.00
C ALA A 87 -10.90 2.01 -15.62
N GLY A 88 -9.95 1.82 -16.54
CA GLY A 88 -9.13 2.89 -17.11
C GLY A 88 -7.73 3.00 -16.49
N PHE A 89 -7.54 2.57 -15.24
CA PHE A 89 -6.19 2.42 -14.69
C PHE A 89 -5.49 1.20 -15.30
N ASP A 90 -4.17 1.17 -15.24
CA ASP A 90 -3.37 0.02 -15.69
C ASP A 90 -3.46 -1.20 -14.76
N GLY A 91 -4.10 -1.00 -13.60
CA GLY A 91 -4.48 -2.03 -12.64
C GLY A 91 -4.65 -1.49 -11.22
N VAL A 92 -4.73 -2.41 -10.26
CA VAL A 92 -5.01 -2.09 -8.85
C VAL A 92 -3.94 -2.62 -7.90
N LYS A 93 -3.69 -1.87 -6.82
CA LYS A 93 -2.78 -2.25 -5.73
C LYS A 93 -3.54 -2.32 -4.41
N ILE A 94 -3.64 -3.52 -3.83
CA ILE A 94 -4.21 -3.72 -2.51
C ILE A 94 -3.25 -3.15 -1.45
N HIS A 95 -3.75 -2.28 -0.59
CA HIS A 95 -3.02 -1.76 0.56
C HIS A 95 -3.09 -2.75 1.74
N GLY A 96 -2.04 -3.54 1.94
CA GLY A 96 -1.89 -4.48 3.07
C GLY A 96 -0.69 -4.13 3.97
N ALA A 97 -0.50 -2.85 4.25
CA ALA A 97 0.65 -2.34 4.99
C ALA A 97 0.27 -1.12 5.84
N ASN A 98 1.14 -0.70 6.76
CA ASN A 98 0.99 0.49 7.59
C ASN A 98 -0.25 0.49 8.51
N GLY A 99 -0.72 -0.69 8.92
CA GLY A 99 -1.76 -0.83 9.93
C GLY A 99 -3.17 -0.49 9.46
N VAL A 100 -3.39 -0.51 8.13
CA VAL A 100 -4.73 -0.48 7.52
C VAL A 100 -5.41 -1.84 7.72
N LEU A 101 -6.73 -1.93 7.48
CA LEU A 101 -7.53 -3.12 7.79
C LEU A 101 -6.95 -4.45 7.29
N VAL A 102 -6.41 -4.49 6.07
CA VAL A 102 -5.79 -5.71 5.52
C VAL A 102 -4.53 -6.10 6.30
N ASP A 103 -3.72 -5.13 6.71
CA ASP A 103 -2.52 -5.35 7.54
C ASP A 103 -2.92 -5.76 8.97
N GLU A 104 -4.00 -5.19 9.51
CA GLU A 104 -4.61 -5.66 10.77
C GLU A 104 -4.95 -7.13 10.70
N PHE A 105 -5.66 -7.59 9.66
CA PHE A 105 -5.95 -9.02 9.50
C PHE A 105 -4.67 -9.84 9.30
N ILE A 106 -3.71 -9.41 8.47
CA ILE A 106 -2.46 -10.17 8.27
C ILE A 106 -1.75 -10.42 9.61
N GLN A 107 -1.73 -9.42 10.49
CA GLN A 107 -1.03 -9.50 11.77
C GLN A 107 -1.90 -10.01 12.93
N SER A 108 -3.23 -9.99 12.82
CA SER A 108 -4.15 -10.43 13.88
C SER A 108 -4.92 -11.72 13.58
N MET A 109 -5.25 -12.05 12.32
CA MET A 109 -5.78 -13.34 11.84
C MET A 109 -5.78 -13.51 10.29
N PHE A 110 -5.18 -14.61 9.84
CA PHE A 110 -5.11 -15.17 8.47
C PHE A 110 -6.14 -14.72 7.40
N GLY A 111 -5.66 -14.02 6.35
CA GLY A 111 -5.63 -14.55 4.97
C GLY A 111 -6.85 -14.50 4.03
N ARG A 112 -7.78 -13.52 4.08
CA ARG A 112 -8.97 -13.49 3.18
C ARG A 112 -9.09 -12.35 2.16
N ALA A 113 -8.23 -11.33 2.20
CA ALA A 113 -8.43 -10.12 1.38
C ALA A 113 -8.16 -10.26 -0.13
N VAL A 114 -7.41 -11.29 -0.56
CA VAL A 114 -6.94 -11.41 -1.97
C VAL A 114 -8.00 -12.04 -2.87
N GLU A 115 -8.94 -12.83 -2.33
CA GLU A 115 -9.98 -13.53 -3.11
C GLU A 115 -11.01 -12.60 -3.77
N ALA A 116 -11.25 -11.43 -3.18
CA ALA A 116 -12.27 -10.48 -3.60
C ALA A 116 -12.03 -9.81 -4.96
N VAL A 117 -10.78 -9.72 -5.40
CA VAL A 117 -10.38 -8.95 -6.59
C VAL A 117 -10.01 -9.85 -7.77
N ARG A 118 -10.42 -11.12 -7.71
CA ARG A 118 -10.17 -12.11 -8.77
C ARG A 118 -10.88 -11.70 -10.06
N GLY A 119 -10.16 -11.68 -11.18
CA GLY A 119 -10.69 -11.33 -12.51
C GLY A 119 -10.44 -9.88 -12.94
N VAL A 120 -9.86 -9.04 -12.08
CA VAL A 120 -9.41 -7.69 -12.45
C VAL A 120 -8.00 -7.75 -13.03
N VAL A 121 -7.76 -7.00 -14.10
CA VAL A 121 -6.45 -6.97 -14.78
C VAL A 121 -5.36 -6.45 -13.83
N ARG A 122 -4.32 -7.27 -13.59
CA ARG A 122 -3.05 -6.94 -12.89
C ARG A 122 -3.19 -6.47 -11.43
N VAL A 123 -3.65 -7.36 -10.55
CA VAL A 123 -3.69 -7.15 -9.09
C VAL A 123 -2.29 -7.19 -8.45
N ARG A 124 -2.06 -6.33 -7.45
CA ARG A 124 -0.81 -6.17 -6.70
C ARG A 124 -1.06 -6.11 -5.19
N LEU A 125 -0.02 -6.41 -4.39
CA LEU A 125 -0.09 -6.39 -2.92
C LEU A 125 1.05 -5.53 -2.37
N ARG A 126 0.71 -4.59 -1.47
CA ARG A 126 1.69 -3.80 -0.72
C ARG A 126 1.80 -4.32 0.71
N LEU A 127 3.00 -4.71 1.14
CA LEU A 127 3.29 -5.28 2.47
C LEU A 127 4.37 -4.49 3.20
N ARG A 128 4.37 -4.60 4.53
CA ARG A 128 5.45 -4.14 5.40
C ARG A 128 5.64 -5.14 6.54
N PRO A 129 6.42 -6.23 6.34
CA PRO A 129 6.63 -7.27 7.34
C PRO A 129 7.13 -6.74 8.70
N SER A 130 7.90 -5.66 8.65
CA SER A 130 8.51 -4.95 9.79
C SER A 130 7.61 -3.86 10.40
N ASN A 131 6.32 -3.80 10.08
CA ASN A 131 5.48 -2.68 10.49
C ASN A 131 5.33 -2.59 12.03
N ARG A 132 5.56 -1.38 12.56
CA ARG A 132 5.30 -1.01 13.96
C ARG A 132 4.28 0.14 14.11
N THR A 133 3.81 0.69 12.99
CA THR A 133 2.92 1.85 12.97
C THR A 133 1.53 1.48 13.49
N GLY A 134 0.94 2.29 14.38
CA GLY A 134 -0.43 2.09 14.87
C GLY A 134 -0.60 0.87 15.78
N GLY A 135 0.39 0.62 16.66
CA GLY A 135 0.38 -0.51 17.59
C GLY A 135 0.44 -1.87 16.90
N MET A 136 0.95 -1.89 15.66
CA MET A 136 1.15 -3.09 14.85
C MET A 136 2.49 -3.76 15.18
N GLY A 137 2.61 -5.02 14.81
CA GLY A 137 3.81 -5.82 14.99
C GLY A 137 3.52 -7.21 15.54
N MET A 138 4.37 -8.17 15.18
CA MET A 138 4.36 -9.51 15.77
C MET A 138 5.78 -10.02 16.01
N ASP A 139 5.92 -10.97 16.93
CA ASP A 139 7.14 -11.73 17.15
C ASP A 139 7.34 -12.72 16.00
N GLY A 140 8.52 -12.69 15.38
CA GLY A 140 8.87 -13.57 14.26
C GLY A 140 7.92 -13.43 13.05
N PRO A 141 7.97 -12.32 12.29
CA PRO A 141 7.03 -12.09 11.17
C PRO A 141 7.23 -13.04 9.99
N LEU A 142 8.42 -13.63 9.85
CA LEU A 142 8.81 -14.39 8.66
C LEU A 142 7.85 -15.52 8.28
N PRO A 143 7.38 -16.42 9.19
CA PRO A 143 6.46 -17.49 8.82
C PRO A 143 5.11 -16.98 8.29
N THR A 144 4.53 -15.95 8.89
CA THR A 144 3.24 -15.37 8.48
C THR A 144 3.33 -14.75 7.09
N PHE A 145 4.33 -13.89 6.89
CA PHE A 145 4.52 -13.24 5.60
C PHE A 145 4.97 -14.23 4.53
N SER A 146 5.74 -15.26 4.90
CA SER A 146 6.10 -16.34 3.97
C SER A 146 4.88 -17.11 3.49
N HIS A 147 4.02 -17.51 4.42
CA HIS A 147 2.79 -18.21 4.08
C HIS A 147 1.89 -17.36 3.17
N LEU A 148 1.67 -16.09 3.51
CA LEU A 148 0.87 -15.18 2.70
C LEU A 148 1.42 -15.07 1.27
N VAL A 149 2.72 -14.83 1.12
CA VAL A 149 3.36 -14.65 -0.18
C VAL A 149 3.30 -15.94 -1.00
N MET A 150 3.53 -17.10 -0.38
CA MET A 150 3.39 -18.40 -1.04
C MET A 150 1.96 -18.66 -1.53
N ARG A 151 0.95 -18.41 -0.69
CA ARG A 151 -0.46 -18.58 -1.07
C ARG A 151 -0.88 -17.63 -2.19
N VAL A 152 -0.43 -16.37 -2.15
CA VAL A 152 -0.69 -15.41 -3.24
C VAL A 152 -0.04 -15.90 -4.54
N LYS A 153 1.21 -16.37 -4.47
CA LYS A 153 1.95 -16.86 -5.64
C LYS A 153 1.28 -18.08 -6.28
N GLU A 154 0.78 -19.00 -5.45
CA GLU A 154 0.10 -20.24 -5.84
C GLU A 154 -1.30 -19.99 -6.41
N LEU A 155 -2.13 -19.23 -5.70
CA LEU A 155 -3.53 -18.98 -6.07
C LEU A 155 -3.66 -17.99 -7.23
N TYR A 156 -2.69 -17.08 -7.39
CA TYR A 156 -2.71 -16.02 -8.39
C TYR A 156 -1.41 -16.05 -9.20
N PRO A 157 -1.31 -16.93 -10.20
CA PRO A 157 -0.12 -17.03 -11.04
C PRO A 157 0.18 -15.73 -11.80
N ASP A 158 -0.85 -14.98 -12.17
CA ASP A 158 -0.75 -13.72 -12.94
C ASP A 158 -0.62 -12.46 -12.05
N PHE A 159 -0.34 -12.63 -10.76
CA PHE A 159 -0.19 -11.52 -9.82
C PHE A 159 1.01 -10.65 -10.19
N ALA A 160 0.78 -9.36 -10.45
CA ALA A 160 1.72 -8.56 -11.24
C ALA A 160 3.02 -8.21 -10.49
N TYR A 161 2.94 -7.81 -9.22
CA TYR A 161 4.12 -7.60 -8.38
C TYR A 161 3.79 -7.66 -6.89
N LEU A 162 4.84 -7.82 -6.10
CA LEU A 162 4.86 -7.51 -4.67
C LEU A 162 5.49 -6.14 -4.44
N HIS A 163 4.87 -5.29 -3.61
CA HIS A 163 5.43 -4.01 -3.20
C HIS A 163 5.80 -4.07 -1.71
N VAL A 164 7.08 -4.06 -1.38
CA VAL A 164 7.60 -4.19 -0.01
C VAL A 164 8.05 -2.82 0.50
N ILE A 165 7.60 -2.43 1.70
CA ILE A 165 8.14 -1.26 2.40
C ILE A 165 9.31 -1.72 3.27
N GLU A 166 10.52 -1.36 2.86
CA GLU A 166 11.78 -1.68 3.52
C GLU A 166 11.97 -0.79 4.76
N VAL A 167 12.61 -1.34 5.78
CA VAL A 167 13.02 -0.58 6.96
C VAL A 167 14.18 0.34 6.59
N ARG A 168 14.12 1.59 7.04
CA ARG A 168 15.28 2.49 6.96
C ARG A 168 16.30 1.97 7.95
N VAL A 169 17.38 1.40 7.44
CA VAL A 169 18.51 0.77 8.15
C VAL A 169 18.63 1.25 9.61
N ASP A 170 18.15 0.42 10.53
CA ASP A 170 18.45 0.55 11.95
C ASP A 170 18.70 -0.87 12.50
N GLY A 171 19.96 -1.19 12.81
CA GLY A 171 20.32 -2.38 13.60
C GLY A 171 20.33 -3.77 12.94
N GLY A 172 20.26 -3.89 11.60
CA GLY A 172 20.69 -5.09 10.85
C GLY A 172 19.83 -6.37 10.91
N ARG A 173 19.00 -6.59 11.95
CA ARG A 173 18.19 -7.82 12.07
C ARG A 173 16.98 -7.90 11.13
N GLU A 174 16.42 -6.76 10.72
CA GLU A 174 15.15 -6.74 9.97
C GLU A 174 15.34 -6.88 8.44
N VAL A 175 16.55 -6.61 7.94
CA VAL A 175 16.90 -6.69 6.50
C VAL A 175 16.80 -8.12 5.96
N GLU A 176 17.03 -9.14 6.80
CA GLU A 176 17.00 -10.54 6.39
C GLU A 176 15.60 -11.05 6.02
N THR A 177 14.54 -10.50 6.64
CA THR A 177 13.15 -10.93 6.38
C THR A 177 12.68 -10.47 5.00
N ASP A 178 12.95 -9.20 4.66
CA ASP A 178 12.54 -8.60 3.39
C ASP A 178 13.30 -9.25 2.22
N ASP A 179 14.59 -9.53 2.40
CA ASP A 179 15.41 -10.24 1.41
C ASP A 179 14.96 -11.69 1.19
N PHE A 180 14.57 -12.41 2.23
CA PHE A 180 14.03 -13.77 2.09
C PHE A 180 12.74 -13.79 1.28
N ILE A 181 11.78 -12.92 1.60
CA ILE A 181 10.51 -12.83 0.88
C ILE A 181 10.74 -12.51 -0.60
N ARG A 182 11.65 -11.56 -0.86
CA ARG A 182 11.98 -11.12 -2.22
C ARG A 182 12.71 -12.20 -3.03
N LYS A 183 13.86 -12.65 -2.52
CA LYS A 183 14.81 -13.49 -3.27
C LYS A 183 14.38 -14.96 -3.29
N ILE A 184 13.76 -15.45 -2.23
CA ILE A 184 13.44 -16.88 -2.09
C ILE A 184 11.99 -17.16 -2.48
N LEU A 185 11.02 -16.37 -1.98
CA LEU A 185 9.61 -16.70 -2.17
C LEU A 185 9.02 -16.12 -3.45
N TRP A 186 9.31 -14.86 -3.77
CA TRP A 186 8.65 -14.15 -4.87
C TRP A 186 9.34 -14.28 -6.22
N ALA A 187 10.67 -14.38 -6.23
CA ALA A 187 11.46 -14.55 -7.45
C ALA A 187 10.91 -15.70 -8.35
N PRO A 188 11.00 -15.57 -9.69
CA PRO A 188 11.56 -14.45 -10.44
C PRO A 188 10.55 -13.32 -10.74
N ARG A 189 9.43 -13.24 -10.01
CA ARG A 189 8.37 -12.25 -10.31
C ARG A 189 8.79 -10.80 -9.92
N PRO A 190 8.23 -9.77 -10.57
CA PRO A 190 8.59 -8.38 -10.29
C PRO A 190 8.34 -7.97 -8.83
N VAL A 191 9.27 -7.21 -8.25
CA VAL A 191 9.18 -6.61 -6.92
C VAL A 191 9.41 -5.10 -7.02
N ILE A 192 8.62 -4.35 -6.25
CA ILE A 192 8.84 -2.93 -6.00
C ILE A 192 9.22 -2.76 -4.53
N SER A 193 10.42 -2.25 -4.24
CA SER A 193 10.82 -1.90 -2.87
C SER A 193 10.63 -0.42 -2.63
N ALA A 194 10.28 -0.02 -1.40
CA ALA A 194 10.11 1.37 -1.01
C ALA A 194 10.69 1.61 0.39
N GLY A 195 11.55 2.61 0.57
CA GLY A 195 12.06 2.89 1.91
C GLY A 195 13.28 3.79 1.91
N GLY A 196 13.07 5.11 1.93
CA GLY A 196 14.17 6.08 2.14
C GLY A 196 15.23 6.11 1.04
N TYR A 197 14.94 5.61 -0.17
CA TYR A 197 15.91 5.59 -1.26
C TYR A 197 16.50 6.96 -1.58
N THR A 198 17.83 7.01 -1.59
CA THR A 198 18.59 8.00 -2.37
C THR A 198 18.82 7.46 -3.79
N ARG A 199 19.53 8.22 -4.62
CA ARG A 199 19.98 7.74 -5.92
C ARG A 199 20.93 6.55 -5.76
N GLU A 200 21.93 6.70 -4.91
CA GLU A 200 23.01 5.72 -4.66
C GLU A 200 22.43 4.42 -4.10
N LEU A 201 21.62 4.52 -3.04
CA LEU A 201 20.99 3.36 -2.43
C LEU A 201 20.04 2.65 -3.41
N GLY A 202 19.35 3.42 -4.26
CA GLY A 202 18.48 2.88 -5.30
C GLY A 202 19.26 2.09 -6.35
N MET A 203 20.34 2.66 -6.88
CA MET A 203 21.22 2.00 -7.86
C MET A 203 21.83 0.72 -7.26
N GLN A 204 22.41 0.81 -6.07
CA GLN A 204 22.96 -0.34 -5.36
C GLN A 204 21.91 -1.44 -5.17
N THR A 205 20.70 -1.09 -4.72
CA THR A 205 19.64 -2.09 -4.52
C THR A 205 19.19 -2.74 -5.82
N ALA A 206 19.12 -1.98 -6.91
CA ALA A 206 18.76 -2.51 -8.22
C ALA A 206 19.83 -3.48 -8.75
N GLU A 207 21.11 -3.16 -8.55
CA GLU A 207 22.23 -4.02 -8.94
C GLU A 207 22.30 -5.31 -8.11
N GLU A 208 22.21 -5.19 -6.78
CA GLU A 208 22.38 -6.32 -5.87
C GLU A 208 21.14 -7.23 -5.78
N LYS A 209 19.95 -6.65 -5.90
CA LYS A 209 18.69 -7.35 -5.60
C LYS A 209 17.72 -7.38 -6.80
N GLY A 210 17.97 -6.64 -7.89
CA GLY A 210 17.06 -6.51 -9.05
C GLY A 210 15.87 -5.57 -8.82
N GLY A 211 14.75 -5.81 -9.51
CA GLY A 211 13.45 -5.16 -9.22
C GLY A 211 13.37 -3.64 -9.49
N LEU A 212 12.35 -2.99 -8.92
CA LEU A 212 12.08 -1.56 -9.05
C LEU A 212 12.11 -0.85 -7.70
N ASN A 213 12.57 0.40 -7.67
CA ASN A 213 12.58 1.24 -6.46
C ASN A 213 11.45 2.28 -6.52
N ALA A 214 10.66 2.39 -5.46
CA ALA A 214 9.62 3.39 -5.31
C ALA A 214 10.08 4.58 -4.45
N TYR A 215 9.90 5.78 -5.01
CA TYR A 215 10.23 7.06 -4.38
C TYR A 215 8.93 7.79 -4.02
N GLY A 216 8.71 8.06 -2.73
CA GLY A 216 7.52 8.78 -2.24
C GLY A 216 7.79 10.27 -2.07
N MET A 217 8.46 10.64 -0.98
CA MET A 217 8.72 12.04 -0.62
C MET A 217 9.46 12.81 -1.71
N TRP A 218 10.44 12.17 -2.36
CA TRP A 218 11.18 12.78 -3.47
C TRP A 218 10.31 13.07 -4.69
N TYR A 219 9.28 12.25 -4.93
CA TYR A 219 8.36 12.44 -6.05
C TYR A 219 7.43 13.63 -5.85
N ILE A 220 7.11 13.96 -4.58
CA ILE A 220 6.29 15.13 -4.24
C ILE A 220 7.01 16.43 -4.60
N SER A 221 8.32 16.53 -4.32
CA SER A 221 9.10 17.74 -4.60
C SER A 221 9.77 17.76 -5.98
N ASN A 222 9.77 16.63 -6.70
CA ASN A 222 10.37 16.48 -8.02
C ASN A 222 9.36 15.74 -8.93
N PHE A 223 8.41 16.48 -9.50
CA PHE A 223 7.24 15.91 -10.20
C PHE A 223 7.60 14.97 -11.36
N GLN A 224 6.60 14.17 -11.76
CA GLN A 224 6.59 13.01 -12.66
C GLN A 224 7.71 12.89 -13.72
N SER A 225 7.98 13.92 -14.52
CA SER A 225 8.99 13.89 -15.59
C SER A 225 10.42 14.26 -15.15
N ASP A 226 10.56 14.81 -13.94
CA ASP A 226 11.78 15.43 -13.44
C ASP A 226 12.58 14.45 -12.57
N LEU A 227 11.94 13.73 -11.63
CA LEU A 227 12.66 12.82 -10.74
C LEU A 227 13.46 11.74 -11.50
N PRO A 228 12.91 10.98 -12.45
CA PRO A 228 13.68 9.95 -13.16
C PRO A 228 14.89 10.54 -13.89
N LYS A 229 14.72 11.69 -14.56
CA LYS A 229 15.80 12.38 -15.28
C LYS A 229 16.88 12.88 -14.33
N ARG A 230 16.50 13.41 -13.16
CA ARG A 230 17.46 13.85 -12.15
C ARG A 230 18.26 12.68 -11.58
N LEU A 231 17.59 11.57 -11.27
CA LEU A 231 18.26 10.35 -10.81
C LEU A 231 19.21 9.81 -11.88
N GLU A 232 18.79 9.75 -13.15
CA GLU A 232 19.63 9.30 -14.27
C GLU A 232 20.88 10.18 -14.42
N LYS A 233 20.69 11.50 -14.51
CA LYS A 233 21.75 12.48 -14.80
C LYS A 233 22.50 12.98 -13.58
N ASN A 234 22.23 12.42 -12.40
CA ASN A 234 22.80 12.86 -11.13
C ASN A 234 22.60 14.37 -10.86
N ILE A 235 21.43 14.90 -11.20
CA ILE A 235 21.06 16.28 -10.93
C ILE A 235 20.54 16.36 -9.48
N PRO A 236 20.93 17.38 -8.69
CA PRO A 236 20.45 17.55 -7.33
C PRO A 236 18.91 17.54 -7.25
N LEU A 237 18.37 16.80 -6.27
CA LEU A 237 16.93 16.74 -6.03
C LEU A 237 16.46 17.97 -5.25
N THR A 238 15.29 18.49 -5.63
CA THR A 238 14.58 19.48 -4.83
C THR A 238 14.19 18.85 -3.49
N LYS A 239 14.61 19.47 -2.39
CA LYS A 239 14.28 19.01 -1.04
C LYS A 239 12.77 19.12 -0.81
N TYR A 240 12.16 18.06 -0.30
CA TYR A 240 10.76 18.09 0.10
C TYR A 240 10.59 18.88 1.40
N ASP A 241 9.47 19.58 1.49
CA ASP A 241 9.01 20.23 2.71
C ASP A 241 7.93 19.36 3.35
N ARG A 242 8.15 18.90 4.58
CA ARG A 242 7.19 18.06 5.29
C ARG A 242 6.05 18.87 5.89
N SER A 243 6.22 20.18 6.06
CA SER A 243 5.17 21.05 6.62
C SER A 243 4.01 21.25 5.66
N THR A 244 4.24 21.05 4.36
CA THR A 244 3.21 21.16 3.32
C THR A 244 2.47 19.85 3.09
N PHE A 245 2.92 18.75 3.67
CA PHE A 245 2.23 17.47 3.55
C PHE A 245 0.93 17.54 4.36
N TYR A 246 -0.16 17.05 3.78
CA TYR A 246 -1.49 17.00 4.40
C TYR A 246 -2.14 18.37 4.67
N MET A 247 -1.66 19.45 4.03
CA MET A 247 -2.41 20.71 4.04
C MET A 247 -3.72 20.54 3.28
N GLU A 248 -4.83 20.99 3.88
CA GLU A 248 -6.08 21.17 3.18
C GLU A 248 -5.98 22.41 2.28
N ILE A 249 -6.06 22.21 0.97
CA ILE A 249 -6.24 23.32 0.05
C ILE A 249 -7.71 23.70 0.14
N LEU A 250 -8.01 24.72 0.95
CA LEU A 250 -9.28 25.44 0.87
C LEU A 250 -9.38 26.06 -0.53
N VAL A 251 -10.10 25.38 -1.42
CA VAL A 251 -10.53 25.97 -2.68
C VAL A 251 -11.66 26.93 -2.31
N VAL A 252 -11.33 28.22 -2.19
CA VAL A 252 -12.28 29.33 -2.03
C VAL A 252 -12.92 29.64 -3.37
#